data_AF-A0A0S8D5Y7-F1
#
_entry.id   AF-A0A0S8D5Y7-F1
#
_cell.length_a   1.000
_cell.length_b   1.000
_cell.length_c   1.000
_cell.angle_alpha   90.00
_cell.angle_beta   90.00
_cell.angle_gamma   90.00
#
_symmetry.space_group_name_H-M   'P 1'
#
loop_
_entity.id
_entity.type
_entity.pdbx_description
1 polymer ?
#
loop_
_entity_poly.entity_id
_entity_poly.type
_entity_poly.pdbx_seq_one_letter_code
_entity_poly.pdbx_strand_id
1 'polypeptide(L)'
;MARVFNNNSATDKTIRAIDRKREQERRFMLSQAFKNAEELSTRLVQRLIDQHIIETTSEQAMRELFTEQLRSVSNMEEFDIQFKIAPLRNLANDPNFISLYLTQYIIEDLVDHPKVQDVFGDDLDIYLTVDSVLNRIRPS
;
A
#
# COMPACT_ATOMS: atom_id res chain seq x y z
N MET A 1 17.40 50.88 7.01
CA MET A 1 16.45 49.95 6.33
C MET A 1 16.81 48.53 6.75
N ALA A 2 16.08 47.96 7.71
CA ALA A 2 16.31 46.58 8.14
C ALA A 2 15.87 45.61 7.04
N ARG A 3 16.78 44.76 6.55
CA ARG A 3 16.41 43.61 5.72
C ARG A 3 15.63 42.63 6.59
N VAL A 4 14.32 42.60 6.42
CA VAL A 4 13.47 41.53 6.96
C VAL A 4 13.79 40.28 6.15
N PHE A 5 14.65 39.41 6.68
CA PHE A 5 14.86 38.09 6.11
C PHE A 5 13.59 37.27 6.34
N ASN A 6 12.80 37.11 5.28
CA ASN A 6 11.56 36.36 5.33
C ASN A 6 11.86 34.85 5.34
N ASN A 7 12.12 34.31 6.54
CA ASN A 7 12.39 32.89 6.80
C ASN A 7 11.26 31.96 6.32
N ASN A 8 10.04 32.48 6.11
CA ASN A 8 8.91 31.72 5.56
C ASN A 8 9.17 31.22 4.12
N SER A 9 9.95 31.96 3.32
CA SER A 9 10.15 31.60 1.91
C SER A 9 11.02 30.34 1.72
N ALA A 10 11.88 30.03 2.70
CA ALA A 10 12.71 28.82 2.69
C ALA A 10 11.92 27.60 3.19
N THR A 11 11.09 27.76 4.23
CA THR A 11 10.22 26.70 4.75
C THR A 11 9.17 26.29 3.72
N ASP A 12 8.55 27.24 3.02
CA ASP A 12 7.56 26.96 1.98
C ASP A 12 8.17 26.21 0.78
N LYS A 13 9.42 26.54 0.41
CA LYS A 13 10.13 25.84 -0.66
C LYS A 13 10.43 24.40 -0.28
N THR A 14 10.86 24.17 0.97
CA THR A 14 11.13 22.83 1.49
C THR A 14 9.86 21.99 1.55
N ILE A 15 8.75 22.53 2.07
CA ILE A 15 7.45 21.84 2.12
C ILE A 15 7.00 21.44 0.71
N ARG A 16 7.01 22.39 -0.25
CA ARG A 16 6.66 22.10 -1.65
C ARG A 16 7.57 21.08 -2.32
N ALA A 17 8.83 21.00 -1.93
CA ALA A 17 9.75 19.98 -2.44
C ALA A 17 9.41 18.59 -1.89
N ILE A 18 9.07 18.50 -0.61
CA ILE A 18 8.63 17.26 0.04
C ILE A 18 7.34 16.74 -0.59
N ASP A 19 6.33 17.60 -0.76
CA ASP A 19 5.03 17.20 -1.34
C ASP A 19 5.20 16.69 -2.78
N ARG A 20 6.02 17.37 -3.58
CA ARG A 20 6.33 16.93 -4.95
C ARG A 20 7.06 15.60 -4.98
N LYS A 21 8.00 15.36 -4.05
CA LYS A 21 8.72 14.08 -3.96
C LYS A 21 7.75 12.96 -3.61
N ARG A 22 6.88 13.15 -2.62
CA ARG A 22 5.86 12.17 -2.21
C ARG A 22 4.90 11.83 -3.33
N GLU A 23 4.41 12.85 -4.05
CA GLU A 23 3.52 12.66 -5.19
C GLU A 23 4.24 11.93 -6.34
N GLN A 24 5.51 12.24 -6.58
CA GLN A 24 6.31 11.51 -7.58
C GLN A 24 6.51 10.04 -7.19
N GLU A 25 6.85 9.77 -5.94
CA GLU A 25 6.98 8.42 -5.38
C GLU A 25 5.66 7.66 -5.51
N ARG A 26 4.54 8.28 -5.13
CA ARG A 26 3.20 7.71 -5.25
C ARG A 26 2.88 7.29 -6.68
N ARG A 27 3.06 8.18 -7.66
CA ARG A 27 2.82 7.86 -9.09
C ARG A 27 3.73 6.75 -9.59
N PHE A 28 4.99 6.76 -9.19
CA PHE A 28 5.93 5.71 -9.54
C PHE A 28 5.46 4.36 -8.98
N MET A 29 5.11 4.32 -7.70
CA MET A 29 4.61 3.14 -7.00
C MET A 29 3.37 2.56 -7.67
N LEU A 30 2.36 3.39 -7.99
CA LEU A 30 1.17 2.95 -8.71
C LEU A 30 1.53 2.32 -10.08
N SER A 31 2.41 2.99 -10.83
CA SER A 31 2.86 2.47 -12.14
C SER A 31 3.56 1.11 -12.00
N GLN A 32 4.41 0.94 -10.99
CA GLN A 32 5.11 -0.33 -10.74
C GLN A 32 4.17 -1.42 -10.24
N ALA A 33 3.21 -1.09 -9.38
CA ALA A 33 2.19 -2.03 -8.92
C ALA A 33 1.35 -2.55 -10.10
N PHE A 34 0.91 -1.67 -10.99
CA PHE A 34 0.15 -2.06 -12.18
C PHE A 34 0.95 -2.97 -13.12
N LYS A 35 2.19 -2.57 -13.46
CA LYS A 35 3.05 -3.29 -14.42
C LYS A 35 3.44 -4.67 -13.93
N ASN A 36 3.70 -4.81 -12.63
CA ASN A 36 4.20 -6.04 -12.03
C ASN A 36 3.10 -6.80 -11.28
N ALA A 37 1.82 -6.49 -11.50
CA ALA A 37 0.71 -7.00 -10.71
C ALA A 37 0.73 -8.54 -10.57
N GLU A 38 0.88 -9.27 -11.67
CA GLU A 38 0.86 -10.74 -11.67
C GLU A 38 2.03 -11.35 -10.85
N GLU A 39 3.25 -10.79 -10.99
CA GLU A 39 4.42 -11.23 -10.22
C GLU A 39 4.28 -10.88 -8.73
N LEU A 40 3.81 -9.67 -8.44
CA LEU A 40 3.59 -9.18 -7.08
C LEU A 40 2.51 -10.01 -6.38
N SER A 41 1.37 -10.26 -7.03
CA SER A 41 0.29 -11.11 -6.49
C SER A 41 0.75 -12.53 -6.27
N THR A 42 1.55 -13.08 -7.18
CA THR A 42 2.14 -14.41 -7.03
C THR A 42 2.98 -14.51 -5.75
N ARG A 43 3.85 -13.53 -5.51
CA ARG A 43 4.70 -13.49 -4.32
C ARG A 43 3.91 -13.16 -3.06
N LEU A 44 2.94 -12.26 -3.17
CA LEU A 44 2.10 -11.82 -2.05
C LEU A 44 1.27 -12.98 -1.52
N VAL A 45 0.54 -13.70 -2.38
CA VAL A 45 -0.29 -14.84 -1.97
C VAL A 45 0.57 -15.93 -1.32
N GLN A 46 1.71 -16.26 -1.92
CA GLN A 46 2.64 -17.21 -1.33
C GLN A 46 3.09 -16.74 0.06
N ARG A 47 3.47 -15.48 0.21
CA ARG A 47 3.94 -14.92 1.47
C ARG A 47 2.84 -14.89 2.55
N LEU A 48 1.60 -14.57 2.17
CA LEU A 48 0.45 -14.55 3.08
C LEU A 48 0.13 -15.96 3.61
N ILE A 49 0.22 -16.99 2.76
CA ILE A 49 0.01 -18.38 3.16
C ILE A 49 1.18 -18.88 4.03
N ASP A 50 2.42 -18.62 3.61
CA ASP A 50 3.63 -19.06 4.34
C ASP A 50 3.76 -18.43 5.73
N GLN A 51 3.23 -17.22 5.92
CA GLN A 51 3.18 -16.55 7.23
C GLN A 51 1.87 -16.83 7.98
N HIS A 52 1.01 -17.69 7.44
CA HIS A 52 -0.29 -18.03 7.99
C HIS A 52 -1.17 -16.79 8.26
N ILE A 53 -1.10 -15.79 7.39
CA ILE A 53 -1.98 -14.62 7.41
C ILE A 53 -3.34 -14.96 6.77
N ILE A 54 -3.36 -15.84 5.77
CA ILE A 54 -4.61 -16.30 5.16
C ILE A 54 -4.63 -17.83 5.09
N GLU A 55 -5.82 -18.40 5.26
CA GLU A 55 -6.14 -19.76 4.85
C GLU A 55 -7.17 -19.70 3.72
N THR A 56 -6.94 -20.44 2.63
CA THR A 56 -7.78 -20.36 1.43
C THR A 56 -7.98 -21.72 0.78
N THR A 57 -9.16 -21.90 0.20
CA THR A 57 -9.49 -23.06 -0.65
C THR A 57 -8.97 -22.93 -2.09
N SER A 58 -8.44 -21.77 -2.49
CA SER A 58 -7.94 -21.56 -3.86
C SER A 58 -6.89 -20.46 -3.93
N GLU A 59 -5.61 -20.87 -4.01
CA GLU A 59 -4.50 -19.93 -4.26
C GLU A 59 -4.66 -19.17 -5.58
N GLN A 60 -5.17 -19.83 -6.62
CA GLN A 60 -5.35 -19.21 -7.93
C GLN A 60 -6.35 -18.04 -7.85
N ALA A 61 -7.48 -18.23 -7.15
CA ALA A 61 -8.45 -17.16 -6.94
C ALA A 61 -7.84 -15.98 -6.17
N MET A 62 -6.99 -16.25 -5.17
CA MET A 62 -6.28 -15.19 -4.45
C MET A 62 -5.31 -14.43 -5.36
N ARG A 63 -4.56 -15.13 -6.23
CA ARG A 63 -3.62 -14.49 -7.17
C ARG A 63 -4.35 -13.57 -8.15
N GLU A 64 -5.48 -14.04 -8.71
CA GLU A 64 -6.34 -13.24 -9.59
C GLU A 64 -6.88 -12.01 -8.85
N LEU A 65 -7.44 -12.21 -7.66
CA LEU A 65 -8.00 -11.14 -6.83
C LEU A 65 -6.95 -10.05 -6.51
N PHE A 66 -5.78 -10.44 -6.00
CA PHE A 66 -4.72 -9.47 -5.71
C PHE A 66 -4.17 -8.82 -6.98
N THR A 67 -4.19 -9.50 -8.13
CA THR A 67 -3.77 -8.90 -9.41
C THR A 67 -4.74 -7.79 -9.79
N GLU A 68 -6.04 -8.04 -9.62
CA GLU A 68 -7.09 -7.05 -9.83
C GLU A 68 -6.94 -5.87 -8.87
N GLN A 69 -6.69 -6.11 -7.57
CA GLN A 69 -6.48 -5.04 -6.58
C GLN A 69 -5.26 -4.15 -6.92
N LEU A 70 -4.13 -4.75 -7.32
CA LEU A 70 -2.93 -3.99 -7.71
C LEU A 70 -3.14 -3.18 -8.99
N ARG A 71 -4.00 -3.65 -9.90
CA ARG A 71 -4.37 -2.92 -11.12
C ARG A 71 -5.41 -1.83 -10.82
N SER A 72 -6.40 -2.11 -9.98
CA SER A 72 -7.49 -1.19 -9.66
C SER A 72 -7.01 0.02 -8.87
N VAL A 73 -6.10 -0.16 -7.90
CA VAL A 73 -5.58 0.93 -7.06
C VAL A 73 -4.89 2.04 -7.88
N SER A 74 -4.39 1.72 -9.06
CA SER A 74 -3.79 2.70 -9.98
C SER A 74 -4.81 3.60 -10.68
N ASN A 75 -6.07 3.19 -10.70
CA ASN A 75 -7.19 3.92 -11.30
C ASN A 75 -8.16 4.50 -10.25
N MET A 76 -7.89 4.27 -8.96
CA MET A 76 -8.71 4.82 -7.88
C MET A 76 -8.42 6.31 -7.67
N GLU A 77 -9.47 7.04 -7.31
CA GLU A 77 -9.33 8.42 -6.87
C GLU A 77 -8.48 8.48 -5.61
N GLU A 78 -7.64 9.52 -5.50
CA GLU A 78 -6.76 9.68 -4.34
C GLU A 78 -7.55 9.74 -3.03
N PHE A 79 -8.72 10.39 -3.04
CA PHE A 79 -9.61 10.46 -1.89
C PHE A 79 -10.04 9.07 -1.42
N ASP A 80 -10.42 8.17 -2.33
CA ASP A 80 -10.89 6.82 -1.98
C ASP A 80 -9.78 6.00 -1.35
N ILE A 81 -8.56 6.09 -1.91
CA ILE A 81 -7.38 5.44 -1.33
C ILE A 81 -7.13 5.98 0.08
N GLN A 82 -7.14 7.31 0.25
CA GLN A 82 -6.88 7.96 1.54
C GLN A 82 -7.95 7.63 2.59
N PHE A 83 -9.21 7.52 2.17
CA PHE A 83 -10.32 7.14 3.01
C PHE A 83 -10.18 5.68 3.46
N LYS A 84 -9.91 4.76 2.52
CA LYS A 84 -9.71 3.33 2.82
C LYS A 84 -8.57 3.13 3.82
N ILE A 85 -7.41 3.76 3.63
CA ILE A 85 -6.25 3.58 4.54
C ILE A 85 -6.32 4.41 5.83
N ALA A 86 -7.36 5.24 6.02
CA ALA A 86 -7.46 6.13 7.17
C ALA A 86 -7.33 5.41 8.53
N PRO A 87 -7.91 4.21 8.75
CA PRO A 87 -7.76 3.47 10.00
C PRO A 87 -6.31 3.07 10.33
N LEU A 88 -5.49 2.80 9.31
CA LEU A 88 -4.13 2.26 9.45
C LEU A 88 -3.02 3.31 9.24
N ARG A 89 -3.36 4.58 9.07
CA ARG A 89 -2.38 5.62 8.66
C ARG A 89 -1.20 5.79 9.63
N ASN A 90 -1.36 5.42 10.90
CA ASN A 90 -0.35 5.50 11.94
C ASN A 90 0.27 4.14 12.30
N LEU A 91 0.02 3.10 11.51
CA LEU A 91 0.44 1.73 11.81
C LEU A 91 1.97 1.56 11.78
N ALA A 92 2.66 2.31 10.93
CA ALA A 92 4.12 2.30 10.81
C ALA A 92 4.67 3.71 10.51
N ASN A 93 5.96 3.90 10.74
CA ASN A 93 6.66 5.12 10.36
C ASN A 93 6.88 5.16 8.84
N ASP A 94 6.45 6.24 8.19
CA ASP A 94 6.55 6.43 6.73
C ASP A 94 6.04 5.21 5.92
N PRO A 95 4.77 4.82 6.11
CA PRO A 95 4.25 3.57 5.60
C PRO A 95 4.08 3.61 4.08
N ASN A 96 4.29 2.46 3.45
CA ASN A 96 3.96 2.29 2.04
C ASN A 96 2.43 2.28 1.87
N PHE A 97 1.90 3.28 1.18
CA PHE A 97 0.45 3.45 1.07
C PHE A 97 -0.25 2.31 0.31
N ILE A 98 0.43 1.64 -0.63
CA ILE A 98 -0.12 0.46 -1.32
C ILE A 98 -0.17 -0.72 -0.34
N SER A 99 0.86 -0.87 0.50
CA SER A 99 0.85 -1.88 1.56
C SER A 99 -0.30 -1.63 2.53
N LEU A 100 -0.50 -0.38 3.00
CA LEU A 100 -1.64 -0.02 3.84
C LEU A 100 -2.99 -0.32 3.17
N TYR A 101 -3.12 0.00 1.88
CA TYR A 101 -4.34 -0.27 1.12
C TYR A 101 -4.66 -1.77 1.08
N LEU A 102 -3.67 -2.60 0.76
CA LEU A 102 -3.84 -4.05 0.71
C LEU A 102 -4.05 -4.65 2.11
N THR A 103 -3.41 -4.12 3.15
CA THR A 103 -3.68 -4.50 4.54
C THR A 103 -5.15 -4.23 4.91
N GLN A 104 -5.66 -3.03 4.60
CA GLN A 104 -7.07 -2.73 4.84
C GLN A 104 -7.99 -3.66 4.05
N TYR A 105 -7.66 -3.92 2.79
CA TYR A 105 -8.42 -4.84 1.94
C TYR A 105 -8.46 -6.26 2.53
N ILE A 106 -7.33 -6.75 3.04
CA ILE A 106 -7.24 -8.06 3.70
C ILE A 106 -8.13 -8.12 4.94
N ILE A 107 -8.11 -7.06 5.76
CA ILE A 107 -8.85 -7.02 7.03
C ILE A 107 -10.36 -6.85 6.82
N GLU A 108 -10.77 -6.00 5.87
CA GLU A 108 -12.18 -5.62 5.71
C GLU A 108 -12.93 -6.40 4.63
N ASP A 109 -12.28 -6.69 3.50
CA ASP A 109 -12.98 -7.20 2.32
C ASP A 109 -12.66 -8.69 2.06
N LEU A 110 -11.39 -9.08 2.27
CA LEU A 110 -10.94 -10.43 1.96
C LEU A 110 -11.55 -11.47 2.90
N VAL A 111 -11.81 -11.11 4.16
CA VAL A 111 -12.44 -11.99 5.17
C VAL A 111 -13.78 -12.54 4.68
N ASP A 112 -14.53 -11.76 3.90
CA ASP A 112 -15.84 -12.14 3.37
C ASP A 112 -15.77 -12.89 2.02
N HIS A 113 -14.58 -13.09 1.46
CA HIS A 113 -14.44 -13.72 0.15
C HIS A 113 -14.72 -15.24 0.24
N PRO A 114 -15.55 -15.83 -0.65
CA PRO A 114 -16.01 -17.23 -0.53
C PRO A 114 -14.91 -18.29 -0.68
N LYS A 115 -13.71 -17.90 -1.11
CA LYS A 115 -12.53 -18.79 -1.19
C LYS A 115 -11.59 -18.64 0.01
N VAL A 116 -11.84 -17.68 0.89
CA VAL A 116 -11.06 -17.48 2.13
C VAL A 116 -11.76 -18.28 3.23
N GLN A 117 -10.97 -19.07 3.95
CA GLN A 117 -11.44 -19.83 5.10
C GLN A 117 -11.26 -19.01 6.37
N ASP A 118 -10.11 -18.34 6.50
CA ASP A 118 -9.80 -17.49 7.65
C ASP A 118 -8.68 -16.48 7.32
N VAL A 119 -8.61 -15.41 8.11
CA VAL A 119 -7.56 -14.38 8.07
C VAL A 119 -7.03 -14.20 9.50
N PHE A 120 -5.71 -14.27 9.64
CA PHE A 120 -5.02 -14.23 10.93
C PHE A 120 -3.98 -13.10 10.98
N GLY A 121 -3.48 -12.84 12.19
CA GLY A 121 -2.50 -11.80 12.49
C GLY A 121 -3.15 -10.50 12.95
N ASP A 122 -2.38 -9.66 13.65
CA ASP A 122 -2.80 -8.29 13.92
C ASP A 122 -2.51 -7.37 12.71
N ASP A 123 -3.02 -6.14 12.75
CA ASP A 123 -2.85 -5.17 11.66
C ASP A 123 -1.37 -4.99 11.28
N LEU A 124 -0.46 -4.99 12.26
CA LEU A 124 0.96 -4.77 12.04
C LEU A 124 1.60 -6.00 11.38
N ASP A 125 1.27 -7.20 11.82
CA ASP A 125 1.75 -8.46 11.24
C ASP A 125 1.32 -8.59 9.77
N ILE A 126 0.05 -8.28 9.48
CA ILE A 126 -0.48 -8.27 8.11
C ILE A 126 0.28 -7.22 7.28
N TYR A 127 0.43 -6.00 7.78
CA TYR A 127 1.17 -4.94 7.10
C TYR A 127 2.62 -5.32 6.81
N LEU A 128 3.37 -5.81 7.80
CA LEU A 128 4.77 -6.21 7.61
C LEU A 128 4.89 -7.34 6.58
N THR A 129 3.94 -8.27 6.57
CA THR A 129 3.89 -9.36 5.60
C THR A 129 3.68 -8.82 4.18
N VAL A 130 2.68 -7.95 3.98
CA VAL A 130 2.43 -7.29 2.69
C VAL A 130 3.62 -6.45 2.26
N ASP A 131 4.13 -5.60 3.15
CA ASP A 131 5.21 -4.66 2.84
C ASP A 131 6.53 -5.37 2.50
N SER A 132 6.79 -6.55 3.05
CA SER A 132 7.95 -7.38 2.68
C SER A 132 8.01 -7.72 1.18
N VAL A 133 6.86 -7.67 0.49
CA VAL A 133 6.74 -7.87 -0.96
C VAL A 133 6.73 -6.53 -1.69
N LEU A 134 5.91 -5.58 -1.25
CA LEU A 134 5.65 -4.32 -1.95
C LEU A 134 6.77 -3.29 -1.78
N ASN A 135 7.54 -3.33 -0.71
CA ASN A 135 8.64 -2.39 -0.49
C ASN A 135 9.75 -2.51 -1.57
N ARG A 136 9.82 -3.64 -2.29
CA ARG A 136 10.79 -3.84 -3.38
C ARG A 136 10.59 -2.93 -4.58
N ILE A 137 9.37 -2.44 -4.79
CA ILE A 137 9.07 -1.48 -5.87
C ILE A 137 9.16 -0.02 -5.40
N ARG A 138 9.43 0.21 -4.11
CA ARG A 138 9.57 1.55 -3.53
C ARG A 138 10.88 2.20 -3.98
N PRO A 139 10.85 3.40 -4.57
CA PRO A 139 12.07 4.09 -4.96
C PRO A 139 12.86 4.48 -3.69
N SER A 140 14.19 4.29 -3.74
CA SER A 140 15.11 4.63 -2.65
C SER A 140 15.24 6.14 -2.43
#